data_AF-A0A8D8T853-F1
#
_entry.id   AF-A0A8D8T853-F1
#
_cell.length_a   1.000
_cell.length_b   1.000
_cell.length_c   1.000
_cell.angle_alpha   90.00
_cell.angle_beta   90.00
_cell.angle_gamma   90.00
#
_symmetry.space_group_name_H-M   'P 1'
#
loop_
_entity.id
_entity.type
_entity.pdbx_description
1 polymer ?
#
loop_
_entity_poly.entity_id
_entity_poly.type
_entity_poly.pdbx_seq_one_letter_code
_entity_poly.pdbx_strand_id
1 'polypeptide(L)'
;FFQKKKKSINIEKELKKSYLDYAMSVIICRALPDVRDGLKPVHRRILYAMYKMNNNWVNIYKKSARIVGDVIGKYHPHGDKAVYDSIVRMSQTFSLRYILIDGQGNFGSIDGDHAAAMRYTEIRMSKIAYELLSDLEKNTVEFIPNYDNTKLIPSVLPSKIPNLLINGSSGIAVGMATNIPPHNLSEVINACINYINNKNITIKKLMKYIPGPDFPTSAIIYGTEEIKKAYKTGRGKILIRANIKIEKNPKNKNENIIIKELPYQVNKLCL
;
A
#
# COMPACT_ATOMS: atom_id res chain seq x y z
N PHE A 1 -51.71 -21.05 -4.54
CA PHE A 1 -51.34 -19.72 -4.01
C PHE A 1 -50.49 -19.88 -2.75
N PHE A 2 -49.16 -19.81 -2.85
CA PHE A 2 -48.30 -19.84 -1.66
C PHE A 2 -48.23 -18.44 -1.05
N GLN A 3 -48.91 -18.23 0.08
CA GLN A 3 -48.69 -17.04 0.92
C GLN A 3 -47.24 -17.09 1.45
N LYS A 4 -46.39 -16.18 0.97
CA LYS A 4 -45.09 -15.91 1.61
C LYS A 4 -45.33 -15.47 3.05
N LYS A 5 -45.03 -16.34 4.02
CA LYS A 5 -44.96 -15.98 5.46
C LYS A 5 -43.97 -14.82 5.61
N LYS A 6 -44.48 -13.60 5.86
CA LYS A 6 -43.64 -12.46 6.27
C LYS A 6 -43.16 -12.72 7.69
N LYS A 7 -41.86 -12.98 7.87
CA LYS A 7 -41.24 -12.97 9.19
C LYS A 7 -41.21 -11.53 9.70
N SER A 8 -41.73 -11.29 10.90
CA SER A 8 -41.46 -10.04 11.60
C SER A 8 -39.98 -10.00 11.98
N ILE A 9 -39.30 -8.91 11.63
CA ILE A 9 -37.89 -8.70 11.93
C ILE A 9 -37.83 -7.69 13.06
N ASN A 10 -37.15 -8.03 14.16
CA ASN A 10 -36.89 -7.08 15.23
C ASN A 10 -35.84 -6.07 14.76
N ILE A 11 -36.17 -4.78 14.80
CA ILE A 11 -35.34 -3.71 14.27
C ILE A 11 -33.98 -3.61 14.97
N GLU A 12 -33.93 -3.79 16.29
CA GLU A 12 -32.70 -3.72 17.08
C GLU A 12 -31.74 -4.85 16.69
N LYS A 13 -32.27 -6.08 16.58
CA LYS A 13 -31.48 -7.25 16.17
C LYS A 13 -30.96 -7.10 14.75
N GLU A 14 -31.79 -6.62 13.83
CA GLU A 14 -31.40 -6.44 12.43
C GLU A 14 -30.36 -5.34 12.26
N LEU A 15 -30.53 -4.21 12.97
CA LEU A 15 -29.58 -3.10 12.94
C LEU A 15 -28.22 -3.54 13.49
N LYS A 16 -28.19 -4.24 14.63
CA LYS A 16 -26.95 -4.74 15.22
C LYS A 16 -26.24 -5.73 14.28
N LYS A 17 -27.00 -6.66 13.69
CA LYS A 17 -26.44 -7.65 12.76
C LYS A 17 -25.90 -6.99 11.48
N SER A 18 -26.72 -6.19 10.81
CA SER A 18 -26.32 -5.50 9.58
C SER A 18 -25.12 -4.58 9.78
N TYR A 19 -25.06 -3.85 10.90
CA TYR A 19 -23.92 -3.02 11.25
C TYR A 19 -22.65 -3.85 11.49
N LEU A 20 -22.75 -4.95 12.23
CA LEU A 20 -21.62 -5.82 12.53
C LEU A 20 -21.08 -6.53 11.29
N ASP A 21 -21.95 -7.01 10.41
CA ASP A 21 -21.58 -7.62 9.13
C ASP A 21 -20.84 -6.63 8.23
N TYR A 22 -21.33 -5.38 8.15
CA TYR A 22 -20.65 -4.31 7.43
C TYR A 22 -19.29 -3.96 8.06
N ALA A 23 -19.24 -3.79 9.39
CA ALA A 23 -18.02 -3.44 10.10
C ALA A 23 -16.92 -4.49 9.91
N MET A 24 -17.27 -5.77 10.07
CA MET A 24 -16.34 -6.89 9.87
C MET A 24 -15.84 -6.97 8.43
N SER A 25 -16.73 -6.79 7.45
CA SER A 25 -16.35 -6.74 6.03
C SER A 25 -15.36 -5.60 5.74
N VAL A 26 -15.58 -4.41 6.30
CA VAL A 26 -14.66 -3.28 6.13
C VAL A 26 -13.30 -3.53 6.76
N ILE A 27 -13.28 -4.07 7.98
CA ILE A 27 -12.04 -4.33 8.73
C ILE A 27 -11.18 -5.37 8.00
N ILE A 28 -11.76 -6.52 7.67
CA ILE A 28 -11.02 -7.68 7.12
C ILE A 28 -10.77 -7.53 5.62
N CYS A 29 -11.80 -7.14 4.86
CA CYS A 29 -11.78 -7.27 3.41
C CYS A 29 -11.48 -5.95 2.67
N ARG A 30 -11.21 -4.84 3.37
CA ARG A 30 -11.04 -3.53 2.71
C ARG A 30 -9.94 -2.67 3.29
N ALA A 31 -10.04 -2.32 4.57
CA ALA A 31 -9.32 -1.18 5.11
C ALA A 31 -7.89 -1.51 5.56
N LEU A 32 -7.69 -2.67 6.19
CA LEU A 32 -6.42 -3.05 6.79
C LEU A 32 -5.64 -4.02 5.87
N PRO A 33 -4.30 -3.91 5.79
CA PRO A 33 -3.47 -4.88 5.10
C PRO A 33 -3.34 -6.18 5.90
N ASP A 34 -3.01 -7.29 5.22
CA ASP A 34 -2.56 -8.50 5.90
C ASP A 34 -1.09 -8.35 6.34
N VAL A 35 -0.73 -8.87 7.51
CA VAL A 35 0.65 -8.75 8.03
C VAL A 35 1.67 -9.53 7.22
N ARG A 36 1.23 -10.62 6.56
CA ARG A 36 2.11 -11.57 5.84
C ARG A 36 2.63 -11.00 4.53
N ASP A 37 1.79 -10.28 3.79
CA ASP A 37 2.16 -9.70 2.49
C ASP A 37 2.08 -8.16 2.45
N GLY A 38 1.54 -7.52 3.48
CA GLY A 38 1.38 -6.07 3.55
C GLY A 38 0.35 -5.50 2.58
N LEU A 39 -0.48 -6.33 1.95
CA LEU A 39 -1.43 -5.92 0.92
C LEU A 39 -2.86 -5.89 1.42
N LYS A 40 -3.62 -4.91 0.91
CA LYS A 40 -5.08 -4.90 0.97
C LYS A 40 -5.63 -5.81 -0.12
N PRO A 41 -6.88 -6.30 -0.01
CA PRO A 41 -7.45 -7.21 -1.00
C PRO A 41 -7.47 -6.64 -2.43
N VAL A 42 -7.69 -5.33 -2.61
CA VAL A 42 -7.64 -4.70 -3.94
C VAL A 42 -6.24 -4.79 -4.57
N HIS A 43 -5.18 -4.49 -3.81
CA HIS A 43 -3.80 -4.58 -4.30
C HIS A 43 -3.44 -6.03 -4.67
N ARG A 44 -3.80 -6.99 -3.81
CA ARG A 44 -3.56 -8.43 -4.03
C ARG A 44 -4.23 -8.92 -5.31
N ARG A 45 -5.50 -8.55 -5.52
CA ARG A 45 -6.27 -8.94 -6.70
C ARG A 45 -5.71 -8.32 -7.98
N ILE A 46 -5.24 -7.07 -7.94
CA ILE A 46 -4.57 -6.42 -9.07
C ILE A 46 -3.30 -7.20 -9.45
N LEU A 47 -2.41 -7.45 -8.49
CA LEU A 47 -1.16 -8.17 -8.75
C LEU A 47 -1.41 -9.61 -9.23
N TYR A 48 -2.39 -10.30 -8.65
CA TYR A 48 -2.76 -11.65 -9.07
C TYR A 48 -3.36 -11.68 -10.49
N ALA A 49 -4.20 -10.71 -10.87
CA ALA A 49 -4.71 -10.59 -12.23
C ALA A 49 -3.57 -10.33 -13.23
N MET A 50 -2.66 -9.39 -12.90
CA MET A 50 -1.48 -9.12 -13.73
C MET A 50 -0.59 -10.35 -13.89
N TYR A 51 -0.42 -11.14 -12.83
CA TYR A 51 0.28 -12.42 -12.86
C TYR A 51 -0.39 -13.43 -13.80
N LYS A 52 -1.70 -13.67 -13.65
CA LYS A 52 -2.45 -14.61 -14.52
C LYS A 52 -2.51 -14.14 -15.98
N MET A 53 -2.40 -12.85 -16.24
CA MET A 53 -2.29 -12.28 -17.59
C MET A 53 -0.85 -12.30 -18.14
N ASN A 54 0.11 -12.89 -17.43
CA ASN A 54 1.53 -12.85 -17.76
C ASN A 54 2.00 -11.42 -18.07
N ASN A 55 1.68 -10.45 -17.20
CA ASN A 55 2.07 -9.05 -17.33
C ASN A 55 3.28 -8.72 -16.44
N ASN A 56 4.35 -9.50 -16.61
CA ASN A 56 5.57 -9.41 -15.82
C ASN A 56 6.47 -8.25 -16.29
N TRP A 57 7.48 -7.91 -15.49
CA TRP A 57 8.43 -6.82 -15.76
C TRP A 57 9.22 -6.96 -17.06
N VAL A 58 9.38 -8.19 -17.59
CA VAL A 58 10.06 -8.46 -18.86
C VAL A 58 9.17 -8.15 -20.06
N ASN A 59 7.85 -8.22 -19.89
CA ASN A 59 6.90 -8.12 -20.99
C ASN A 59 6.61 -6.66 -21.35
N ILE A 60 5.99 -6.47 -22.51
CA ILE A 60 5.54 -5.17 -23.00
C ILE A 60 4.40 -4.66 -22.12
N TYR A 61 4.32 -3.34 -21.94
CA TYR A 61 3.23 -2.69 -21.24
C TYR A 61 1.87 -3.05 -21.86
N LYS A 62 0.84 -3.15 -21.02
CA LYS A 62 -0.55 -3.39 -21.44
C LYS A 62 -1.42 -2.22 -21.02
N LYS A 63 -2.40 -1.86 -21.84
CA LYS A 63 -3.39 -0.81 -21.53
C LYS A 63 -4.01 -1.03 -20.14
N SER A 64 -4.02 0.01 -19.32
CA SER A 64 -4.56 -0.06 -17.95
C SER A 64 -6.03 -0.50 -17.94
N ALA A 65 -6.84 -0.01 -18.89
CA ALA A 65 -8.24 -0.41 -19.04
C ALA A 65 -8.43 -1.93 -19.16
N ARG A 66 -7.50 -2.64 -19.82
CA ARG A 66 -7.57 -4.10 -19.96
C ARG A 66 -7.35 -4.81 -18.63
N ILE A 67 -6.38 -4.33 -17.82
CA ILE A 67 -6.10 -4.89 -16.50
C ILE A 67 -7.25 -4.60 -15.53
N VAL A 68 -7.77 -3.36 -15.53
CA VAL A 68 -8.91 -2.96 -14.71
C VAL A 68 -10.14 -3.82 -15.00
N GLY A 69 -10.47 -4.01 -16.29
CA GLY A 69 -11.59 -4.87 -16.69
C GLY A 69 -11.45 -6.31 -16.22
N ASP A 70 -10.24 -6.89 -16.30
CA ASP A 70 -9.99 -8.27 -15.86
C ASP A 70 -10.13 -8.42 -14.33
N VAL A 71 -9.62 -7.44 -13.58
CA VAL A 71 -9.71 -7.41 -12.11
C VAL A 71 -11.17 -7.37 -11.66
N ILE A 72 -11.98 -6.49 -12.27
CA ILE A 72 -13.39 -6.35 -11.89
C ILE A 72 -14.18 -7.57 -12.28
N GLY A 73 -14.00 -8.05 -13.52
CA GLY A 73 -14.77 -9.15 -14.07
C GLY A 73 -14.50 -10.50 -13.41
N LYS A 74 -13.36 -10.69 -12.73
CA LYS A 74 -12.98 -11.98 -12.13
C LYS A 74 -12.81 -11.95 -10.62
N TYR A 75 -12.33 -10.86 -10.04
CA TYR A 75 -11.76 -10.88 -8.70
C TYR A 75 -12.29 -9.78 -7.76
N HIS A 76 -12.69 -8.62 -8.26
CA HIS A 76 -13.02 -7.45 -7.45
C HIS A 76 -14.36 -6.82 -7.88
N PRO A 77 -15.49 -7.22 -7.28
CA PRO A 77 -16.84 -6.79 -7.68
C PRO A 77 -17.17 -5.39 -7.15
N HIS A 78 -16.28 -4.43 -7.41
CA HIS A 78 -16.41 -3.03 -7.01
C HIS A 78 -16.00 -2.13 -8.20
N GLY A 79 -16.24 -0.82 -8.04
CA GLY A 79 -16.06 0.15 -9.12
C GLY A 79 -14.66 0.15 -9.73
N ASP A 80 -14.62 0.36 -11.03
CA ASP A 80 -13.41 0.50 -11.86
C ASP A 80 -12.49 1.61 -11.38
N LYS A 81 -13.06 2.74 -10.98
CA LYS A 81 -12.34 3.87 -10.43
C LYS A 81 -11.48 3.47 -9.23
N ALA A 82 -12.01 2.69 -8.28
CA ALA A 82 -11.25 2.27 -7.09
C ALA A 82 -10.06 1.37 -7.45
N VAL A 83 -10.22 0.51 -8.45
CA VAL A 83 -9.15 -0.36 -8.97
C VAL A 83 -8.09 0.49 -9.68
N TYR A 84 -8.51 1.40 -10.56
CA TYR A 84 -7.60 2.26 -11.31
C TYR A 84 -6.83 3.23 -10.40
N ASP A 85 -7.49 3.87 -9.44
CA ASP A 85 -6.84 4.75 -8.46
C ASP A 85 -5.82 3.97 -7.62
N SER A 86 -6.11 2.70 -7.30
CA SER A 86 -5.16 1.81 -6.62
C SER A 86 -3.94 1.49 -7.50
N ILE A 87 -4.14 1.25 -8.79
CA ILE A 87 -3.06 1.05 -9.77
C ILE A 87 -2.19 2.30 -9.86
N VAL A 88 -2.81 3.46 -10.03
CA VAL A 88 -2.11 4.75 -10.13
C VAL A 88 -1.27 5.00 -8.88
N ARG A 89 -1.83 4.77 -7.69
CA ARG A 89 -1.07 4.93 -6.44
C ARG A 89 0.12 3.97 -6.37
N MET A 90 -0.02 2.74 -6.87
CA MET A 90 1.06 1.75 -6.87
C MET A 90 2.17 2.01 -7.90
N SER A 91 1.95 2.91 -8.85
CA SER A 91 2.93 3.33 -9.85
C SER A 91 3.61 4.68 -9.55
N GLN A 92 3.10 5.44 -8.57
CA GLN A 92 3.65 6.73 -8.19
C GLN A 92 4.88 6.60 -7.28
N THR A 93 6.03 7.08 -7.75
CA THR A 93 7.31 7.05 -7.02
C THR A 93 7.34 7.94 -5.78
N PHE A 94 6.51 8.99 -5.74
CA PHE A 94 6.35 9.85 -4.56
C PHE A 94 5.35 9.29 -3.53
N SER A 95 4.61 8.24 -3.90
CA SER A 95 3.57 7.63 -3.05
C SER A 95 4.08 6.37 -2.34
N LEU A 96 4.76 5.48 -3.06
CA LEU A 96 5.37 4.26 -2.54
C LEU A 96 6.89 4.35 -2.56
N ARG A 97 7.53 3.80 -1.53
CA ARG A 97 9.00 3.70 -1.47
C ARG A 97 9.57 2.77 -2.53
N TYR A 98 8.87 1.66 -2.79
CA TYR A 98 9.15 0.69 -3.84
C TYR A 98 7.88 0.43 -4.64
N ILE A 99 7.80 1.01 -5.85
CA ILE A 99 6.63 0.84 -6.74
C ILE A 99 6.39 -0.63 -7.08
N LEU A 100 5.11 -1.01 -7.08
CA LEU A 100 4.70 -2.38 -7.43
C LEU A 100 4.24 -2.49 -8.89
N ILE A 101 3.89 -1.36 -9.49
CA ILE A 101 3.47 -1.27 -10.88
C ILE A 101 4.39 -0.30 -11.61
N ASP A 102 4.95 -0.76 -12.72
CA ASP A 102 5.71 0.05 -13.67
C ASP A 102 4.72 0.58 -14.72
N GLY A 103 4.61 1.90 -14.81
CA GLY A 103 3.61 2.58 -15.61
C GLY A 103 4.22 3.48 -16.68
N GLN A 104 3.64 3.45 -17.89
CA GLN A 104 3.95 4.34 -19.00
C GLN A 104 2.77 5.29 -19.27
N GLY A 105 3.06 6.59 -19.30
CA GLY A 105 2.07 7.67 -19.46
C GLY A 105 1.97 8.57 -18.23
N ASN A 106 0.93 9.40 -18.17
CA ASN A 106 0.72 10.32 -17.05
C ASN A 106 -0.02 9.64 -15.89
N PHE A 107 0.71 9.41 -14.78
CA PHE A 107 0.19 8.84 -13.52
C PHE A 107 0.02 9.89 -12.42
N GLY A 108 -0.06 11.16 -12.78
CA GLY A 108 -0.18 12.28 -11.85
C GLY A 108 1.17 12.75 -11.31
N SER A 109 1.13 13.81 -10.51
CA SER A 109 2.31 14.50 -10.00
C SER A 109 2.18 14.79 -8.50
N ILE A 110 3.28 15.21 -7.87
CA ILE A 110 3.28 15.67 -6.47
C ILE A 110 2.50 16.99 -6.28
N ASP A 111 2.17 17.67 -7.38
CA ASP A 111 1.43 18.93 -7.39
C ASP A 111 -0.09 18.69 -7.24
N GLY A 112 -0.50 17.43 -7.19
CA GLY A 112 -1.91 17.02 -7.07
C GLY A 112 -2.61 16.79 -8.40
N ASP A 113 -1.87 16.83 -9.52
CA ASP A 113 -2.42 16.49 -10.83
C ASP A 113 -2.94 15.05 -10.83
N HIS A 114 -4.15 14.87 -11.33
CA HIS A 114 -4.73 13.55 -11.51
C HIS A 114 -4.04 12.79 -12.65
N ALA A 115 -4.03 11.46 -12.54
CA ALA A 115 -3.58 10.61 -13.63
C ALA A 115 -4.47 10.77 -14.87
N ALA A 116 -3.90 10.53 -16.05
CA ALA A 116 -4.67 10.44 -17.27
C ALA A 116 -5.67 9.26 -17.20
N ALA A 117 -6.71 9.30 -18.04
CA ALA A 117 -7.68 8.20 -18.11
C ALA A 117 -7.01 6.87 -18.47
N MET A 118 -7.54 5.75 -17.94
CA MET A 118 -7.02 4.39 -18.12
C MET A 118 -6.91 3.89 -19.57
N ARG A 119 -7.50 4.61 -20.54
CA ARG A 119 -7.35 4.36 -21.98
C ARG A 119 -6.01 4.83 -22.54
N TYR A 120 -5.35 5.79 -21.89
CA TYR A 120 -4.07 6.36 -22.31
C TYR A 120 -2.89 5.70 -21.62
N THR A 121 -3.03 5.32 -20.36
CA THR A 121 -1.94 4.74 -19.57
C THR A 121 -1.75 3.26 -19.86
N GLU A 122 -0.51 2.80 -19.73
CA GLU A 122 -0.13 1.40 -19.87
C GLU A 122 0.70 0.96 -18.66
N ILE A 123 0.59 -0.31 -18.28
CA ILE A 123 1.20 -0.83 -17.06
C ILE A 123 1.75 -2.25 -17.27
N ARG A 124 2.77 -2.57 -16.48
CA ARG A 124 3.26 -3.92 -16.20
C ARG A 124 3.71 -4.02 -14.74
N MET A 125 3.94 -5.23 -14.24
CA MET A 125 4.46 -5.39 -12.88
C MET A 125 5.90 -4.90 -12.79
N SER A 126 6.27 -4.26 -11.68
CA SER A 126 7.67 -3.95 -11.40
C SER A 126 8.44 -5.24 -11.08
N LYS A 127 9.77 -5.19 -11.19
CA LYS A 127 10.63 -6.34 -10.86
C LYS A 127 10.43 -6.80 -9.42
N ILE A 128 10.29 -5.87 -8.48
CA ILE A 128 10.08 -6.18 -7.05
C ILE A 128 8.69 -6.78 -6.78
N ALA A 129 7.66 -6.38 -7.53
CA ALA A 129 6.33 -6.97 -7.39
C ALA A 129 6.29 -8.45 -7.80
N TYR A 130 7.15 -8.87 -8.73
CA TYR A 130 7.26 -10.28 -9.09
C TYR A 130 7.74 -11.15 -7.91
N GLU A 131 8.61 -10.63 -7.04
CA GLU A 131 9.04 -11.33 -5.82
C GLU A 131 7.90 -11.56 -4.80
N LEU A 132 6.82 -10.78 -4.88
CA LEU A 132 5.62 -11.01 -4.07
C LEU A 132 4.86 -12.26 -4.52
N LEU A 133 4.90 -12.56 -5.82
CA LEU A 133 4.13 -13.62 -6.48
C LEU A 133 4.97 -14.89 -6.77
N SER A 134 6.27 -14.83 -6.52
CA SER A 134 7.20 -15.93 -6.76
C SER A 134 6.73 -17.21 -6.06
N ASP A 135 6.83 -18.35 -6.76
CA ASP A 135 6.43 -19.68 -6.26
C ASP A 135 4.92 -19.87 -5.95
N LEU A 136 4.05 -19.00 -6.47
CA LEU A 136 2.59 -19.13 -6.28
C LEU A 136 2.02 -20.44 -6.88
N GLU A 137 2.56 -20.89 -8.01
CA GLU A 137 2.12 -22.12 -8.71
C GLU A 137 2.52 -23.41 -7.96
N LYS A 138 3.37 -23.31 -6.93
CA LYS A 138 3.86 -24.45 -6.13
C LYS A 138 2.99 -24.75 -4.90
N ASN A 139 1.72 -24.35 -4.92
CA ASN A 139 0.77 -24.53 -3.79
C ASN A 139 1.30 -23.98 -2.45
N THR A 140 1.97 -22.83 -2.49
CA THR A 140 2.60 -22.22 -1.31
C THR A 140 1.62 -21.45 -0.41
N VAL A 141 0.41 -21.19 -0.91
CA VAL A 141 -0.64 -20.44 -0.19
C VAL A 141 -2.00 -21.07 -0.42
N GLU A 142 -2.92 -20.83 0.52
CA GLU A 142 -4.31 -21.24 0.38
C GLU A 142 -5.03 -20.36 -0.65
N PHE A 143 -5.78 -21.01 -1.54
CA PHE A 143 -6.67 -20.37 -2.50
C PHE A 143 -8.11 -20.45 -2.01
N ILE A 144 -8.81 -19.32 -2.09
CA ILE A 144 -10.23 -19.20 -1.75
C ILE A 144 -11.05 -18.93 -3.01
N PRO A 145 -12.33 -19.32 -3.05
CA PRO A 145 -13.24 -18.93 -4.12
C PRO A 145 -13.34 -17.40 -4.24
N ASN A 146 -13.53 -16.92 -5.46
CA ASN A 146 -13.90 -15.53 -5.73
C ASN A 146 -15.38 -15.27 -5.38
N TYR A 147 -15.87 -14.06 -5.67
CA TYR A 147 -17.20 -13.62 -5.22
C TYR A 147 -18.38 -14.39 -5.84
N ASP A 148 -18.20 -15.02 -7.00
CA ASP A 148 -19.22 -15.84 -7.67
C ASP A 148 -18.89 -17.34 -7.66
N ASN A 149 -17.85 -17.74 -6.90
CA ASN A 149 -17.35 -19.10 -6.77
C ASN A 149 -16.92 -19.78 -8.10
N THR A 150 -16.67 -19.03 -9.18
CA THR A 150 -16.23 -19.59 -10.47
C THR A 150 -14.72 -19.61 -10.67
N LYS A 151 -13.98 -18.84 -9.84
CA LYS A 151 -12.51 -18.73 -9.88
C LYS A 151 -11.91 -18.85 -8.49
N LEU A 152 -10.62 -19.13 -8.46
CA LEU A 152 -9.81 -19.16 -7.24
C LEU A 152 -8.89 -17.94 -7.16
N ILE A 153 -8.78 -17.35 -5.98
CA ILE A 153 -7.86 -16.26 -5.64
C ILE A 153 -6.99 -16.65 -4.44
N PRO A 154 -5.72 -16.21 -4.40
CA PRO A 154 -4.88 -16.46 -3.23
C PRO A 154 -5.38 -15.63 -2.03
N SER A 155 -5.49 -16.27 -0.87
CA SER A 155 -5.83 -15.59 0.40
C SER A 155 -4.76 -14.55 0.77
N VAL A 156 -3.49 -14.91 0.59
CA VAL A 156 -2.28 -14.07 0.71
C VAL A 156 -1.29 -14.39 -0.40
N LEU A 157 -0.36 -13.46 -0.66
CA LEU A 157 0.75 -13.76 -1.58
C LEU A 157 1.92 -14.42 -0.83
N PRO A 158 2.73 -15.28 -1.50
CA PRO A 158 3.91 -15.91 -0.90
C PRO A 158 4.91 -14.91 -0.30
N SER A 159 5.04 -13.72 -0.91
CA SER A 159 5.78 -12.56 -0.39
C SER A 159 7.19 -12.87 0.14
N LYS A 160 8.19 -12.93 -0.76
CA LYS A 160 9.61 -13.09 -0.37
C LYS A 160 10.24 -11.85 0.27
N ILE A 161 9.54 -10.72 0.24
CA ILE A 161 10.01 -9.44 0.79
C ILE A 161 9.07 -8.95 1.89
N PRO A 162 9.57 -8.23 2.90
CA PRO A 162 8.77 -7.68 4.00
C PRO A 162 7.98 -6.43 3.57
N ASN A 163 7.05 -6.60 2.62
CA ASN A 163 6.37 -5.50 1.92
C ASN A 163 5.62 -4.54 2.86
N LEU A 164 5.02 -5.07 3.93
CA LEU A 164 4.33 -4.24 4.93
C LEU A 164 5.23 -3.15 5.51
N LEU A 165 6.49 -3.49 5.82
CA LEU A 165 7.43 -2.55 6.43
C LEU A 165 8.08 -1.63 5.41
N ILE A 166 8.48 -2.18 4.25
CA ILE A 166 9.23 -1.40 3.26
C ILE A 166 8.35 -0.37 2.54
N ASN A 167 7.08 -0.67 2.30
CA ASN A 167 6.15 0.25 1.64
C ASN A 167 5.17 0.92 2.61
N GLY A 168 5.01 0.38 3.82
CA GLY A 168 4.04 0.88 4.77
C GLY A 168 2.60 0.61 4.33
N SER A 169 1.66 1.11 5.13
CA SER A 169 0.24 1.06 4.80
C SER A 169 -0.54 2.06 5.64
N SER A 170 -1.53 2.72 5.04
CA SER A 170 -2.49 3.56 5.74
C SER A 170 -3.90 3.07 5.45
N GLY A 171 -4.76 3.08 6.46
CA GLY A 171 -6.14 2.60 6.31
C GLY A 171 -7.02 3.01 7.47
N ILE A 172 -8.26 3.37 7.16
CA ILE A 172 -9.28 3.72 8.14
C ILE A 172 -10.39 2.66 8.01
N ALA A 173 -10.63 1.93 9.09
CA ALA A 173 -11.67 0.90 9.18
C ALA A 173 -12.80 1.38 10.11
N VAL A 174 -13.73 0.49 10.43
CA VAL A 174 -14.78 0.79 11.42
C VAL A 174 -14.19 0.63 12.83
N GLY A 175 -14.08 1.73 13.57
CA GLY A 175 -13.58 1.75 14.96
C GLY A 175 -12.06 1.63 15.13
N MET A 176 -11.30 1.55 14.03
CA MET A 176 -9.83 1.45 14.08
C MET A 176 -9.18 2.07 12.84
N ALA A 177 -7.90 2.43 12.95
CA ALA A 177 -7.09 2.92 11.85
C ALA A 177 -5.66 2.39 11.97
N THR A 178 -4.96 2.33 10.85
CA THR A 178 -3.53 1.98 10.77
C THR A 178 -2.79 3.02 9.94
N ASN A 179 -1.55 3.29 10.35
CA ASN A 179 -0.62 4.12 9.59
C ASN A 179 0.81 3.66 9.90
N ILE A 180 1.40 2.92 8.97
CA ILE A 180 2.74 2.34 9.07
C ILE A 180 3.59 3.07 8.04
N PRO A 181 4.67 3.76 8.45
CA PRO A 181 5.54 4.45 7.50
C PRO A 181 6.46 3.45 6.76
N PRO A 182 6.92 3.80 5.55
CA PRO A 182 7.86 2.98 4.77
C PRO A 182 9.24 2.93 5.42
N HIS A 183 10.01 1.89 5.09
CA HIS A 183 11.36 1.64 5.60
C HIS A 183 12.28 1.17 4.48
N ASN A 184 13.59 1.26 4.70
CA ASN A 184 14.57 0.81 3.74
C ASN A 184 14.63 -0.72 3.66
N LEU A 185 14.62 -1.29 2.45
CA LEU A 185 14.63 -2.74 2.23
C LEU A 185 15.87 -3.40 2.84
N SER A 186 17.06 -2.84 2.64
CA SER A 186 18.32 -3.41 3.13
C SER A 186 18.36 -3.45 4.66
N GLU A 187 17.89 -2.39 5.31
CA GLU A 187 17.78 -2.30 6.77
C GLU A 187 16.83 -3.34 7.35
N VAL A 188 15.64 -3.47 6.75
CA VAL A 188 14.64 -4.46 7.21
C VAL A 188 15.15 -5.89 7.03
N ILE A 189 15.76 -6.21 5.88
CA ILE A 189 16.34 -7.54 5.65
C ILE A 189 17.48 -7.83 6.64
N ASN A 190 18.37 -6.86 6.89
CA ASN A 190 19.42 -7.01 7.89
C ASN A 190 18.85 -7.25 9.29
N ALA A 191 17.78 -6.55 9.68
CA ALA A 191 17.10 -6.79 10.95
C ALA A 191 16.48 -8.20 11.02
N CYS A 192 15.86 -8.68 9.95
CA CYS A 192 15.32 -10.05 9.86
C CYS A 192 16.43 -11.10 10.02
N ILE A 193 17.57 -10.96 9.33
CA ILE A 193 18.71 -11.87 9.45
C ILE A 193 19.25 -11.90 10.89
N ASN A 194 19.37 -10.73 11.52
CA ASN A 194 19.82 -10.66 12.92
C ASN A 194 18.82 -11.26 13.91
N TYR A 195 17.52 -11.14 13.64
CA TYR A 195 16.48 -11.81 14.43
C TYR A 195 16.51 -13.34 14.27
N ILE A 196 16.77 -13.84 13.05
CA ILE A 196 16.95 -15.27 12.79
C ILE A 196 18.15 -15.81 13.57
N ASN A 197 19.28 -15.10 13.53
CA ASN A 197 20.51 -15.49 14.24
C ASN A 197 20.38 -15.39 15.77
N ASN A 198 19.55 -14.48 16.27
CA ASN A 198 19.32 -14.30 17.70
C ASN A 198 17.85 -13.94 17.97
N LYS A 199 17.03 -14.96 18.29
CA LYS A 199 15.60 -14.79 18.59
C LYS A 199 15.33 -13.94 19.85
N ASN A 200 16.32 -13.76 20.73
CA ASN A 200 16.23 -12.94 21.94
C ASN A 200 16.76 -11.51 21.73
N ILE A 201 17.01 -11.09 20.48
CA ILE A 201 17.44 -9.73 20.18
C ILE A 201 16.38 -8.72 20.65
N THR A 202 16.82 -7.74 21.44
CA THR A 202 15.92 -6.72 21.98
C THR A 202 15.57 -5.67 20.92
N ILE A 203 14.42 -5.02 21.07
CA ILE A 203 14.00 -3.90 20.20
C ILE A 203 15.12 -2.85 20.10
N LYS A 204 15.77 -2.49 21.22
CA LYS A 204 16.90 -1.53 21.23
C LYS A 204 18.07 -1.96 20.33
N LYS A 205 18.33 -3.27 20.20
CA LYS A 205 19.35 -3.79 19.30
C LYS A 205 18.86 -3.82 17.85
N LEU A 206 17.61 -4.21 17.60
CA LEU A 206 17.01 -4.14 16.25
C LEU A 206 17.01 -2.73 15.67
N MET A 207 16.78 -1.72 16.51
CA MET A 207 16.84 -0.30 16.12
C MET A 207 18.21 0.18 15.64
N LYS A 208 19.29 -0.58 15.87
CA LYS A 208 20.59 -0.27 15.27
C LYS A 208 20.64 -0.63 13.78
N TYR A 209 19.81 -1.59 13.36
CA TYR A 209 19.69 -2.02 11.96
C TYR A 209 18.59 -1.27 11.22
N ILE A 210 17.55 -0.83 11.93
CA ILE A 210 16.48 0.03 11.41
C ILE A 210 16.46 1.32 12.24
N PRO A 211 17.23 2.36 11.85
CA PRO A 211 17.30 3.60 12.61
C PRO A 211 15.97 4.36 12.64
N GLY A 212 15.18 4.26 11.57
CA GLY A 212 13.90 4.95 11.43
C GLY A 212 13.22 4.66 10.08
N PRO A 213 12.10 5.34 9.80
CA PRO A 213 11.44 5.28 8.49
C PRO A 213 12.26 5.88 7.35
N ASP A 214 11.99 5.42 6.13
CA ASP A 214 12.60 5.89 4.87
C ASP A 214 11.48 6.30 3.88
N PHE A 215 11.20 7.59 3.80
CA PHE A 215 10.11 8.14 2.99
C PHE A 215 10.51 8.32 1.52
N PRO A 216 9.58 8.09 0.55
CA PRO A 216 9.87 8.26 -0.87
C PRO A 216 10.20 9.71 -1.29
N THR A 217 9.81 10.70 -0.48
CA THR A 217 10.06 12.13 -0.74
C THR A 217 11.28 12.66 0.02
N SER A 218 12.07 11.79 0.65
CA SER A 218 13.18 12.15 1.55
C SER A 218 12.68 12.96 2.76
N ALA A 219 13.14 14.22 2.91
CA ALA A 219 12.87 15.11 4.03
C ALA A 219 13.63 14.77 5.33
N ILE A 220 13.48 15.62 6.33
CA ILE A 220 14.21 15.54 7.61
C ILE A 220 13.26 15.08 8.70
N ILE A 221 13.59 13.98 9.38
CA ILE A 221 12.87 13.54 10.58
C ILE A 221 13.42 14.28 11.80
N TYR A 222 12.53 14.90 12.58
CA TYR A 222 12.90 15.62 13.80
C TYR A 222 12.62 14.79 15.05
N GLY A 223 13.68 14.41 15.77
CA GLY A 223 13.60 13.66 17.02
C GLY A 223 13.47 12.14 16.82
N THR A 224 14.25 11.37 17.58
CA THR A 224 14.30 9.90 17.48
C THR A 224 13.57 9.19 18.63
N GLU A 225 13.21 9.90 19.70
CA GLU A 225 12.54 9.31 20.88
C GLU A 225 11.14 8.77 20.54
N GLU A 226 10.37 9.50 19.72
CA GLU A 226 9.04 9.04 19.30
C GLU A 226 9.12 7.83 18.36
N ILE A 227 10.18 7.68 17.57
CA ILE A 227 10.43 6.46 16.78
C ILE A 227 10.65 5.27 17.71
N LYS A 228 11.49 5.43 18.75
CA LYS A 228 11.73 4.39 19.77
C LYS A 228 10.42 3.97 20.45
N LYS A 229 9.56 4.94 20.77
CA LYS A 229 8.25 4.69 21.37
C LYS A 229 7.31 3.96 20.41
N ALA A 230 7.27 4.38 19.14
CA ALA A 230 6.47 3.74 18.10
C ALA A 230 6.88 2.28 17.89
N TYR A 231 8.18 1.98 17.81
CA TYR A 231 8.65 0.60 17.67
C TYR A 231 8.41 -0.29 18.89
N LYS A 232 8.40 0.28 20.10
CA LYS A 232 8.10 -0.48 21.32
C LYS A 232 6.61 -0.75 21.54
N THR A 233 5.75 0.20 21.18
CA THR A 233 4.33 0.20 21.59
C THR A 233 3.36 0.07 20.41
N GLY A 234 3.84 0.22 19.17
CA GLY A 234 3.01 0.35 17.98
C GLY A 234 2.39 1.74 17.80
N ARG A 235 2.66 2.71 18.69
CA ARG A 235 2.11 4.08 18.63
C ARG A 235 3.16 5.14 18.93
N GLY A 236 3.24 6.17 18.10
CA GLY A 236 4.13 7.32 18.29
C GLY A 236 3.86 8.41 17.25
N LYS A 237 4.46 9.58 17.44
CA LYS A 237 4.32 10.72 16.53
C LYS A 237 5.65 11.02 15.85
N ILE A 238 5.70 10.96 14.53
CA ILE A 238 6.91 11.27 13.76
C ILE A 238 6.76 12.65 13.16
N LEU A 239 7.65 13.58 13.53
CA LEU A 239 7.69 14.92 12.97
C LEU A 239 8.61 14.93 11.75
N ILE A 240 8.09 15.39 10.62
CA ILE A 240 8.82 15.46 9.35
C ILE A 240 8.87 16.94 8.95
N ARG A 241 10.07 17.42 8.59
CA ARG A 241 10.34 18.78 8.14
C ARG A 241 10.89 18.76 6.73
N ALA A 242 10.48 19.73 5.92
CA ALA A 242 11.06 19.98 4.61
C ALA A 242 12.58 20.21 4.69
N ASN A 243 13.32 19.75 3.68
CA ASN A 243 14.75 20.09 3.57
C ASN A 243 14.88 21.46 2.90
N ILE A 244 15.42 22.44 3.63
CA ILE A 244 15.55 23.82 3.18
C ILE A 244 17.02 24.24 3.09
N LYS A 245 17.34 25.06 2.10
CA LYS A 245 18.65 25.70 1.95
C LYS A 245 18.44 27.21 1.89
N ILE A 246 19.21 27.97 2.67
CA ILE A 246 19.22 29.43 2.61
C ILE A 246 20.39 29.84 1.72
N GLU A 247 20.10 30.65 0.70
CA GLU A 247 21.11 31.20 -0.22
C GLU A 247 21.08 32.73 -0.17
N LYS A 248 22.26 33.36 -0.12
CA LYS A 248 22.36 34.82 -0.21
C LYS A 248 22.51 35.23 -1.66
N ASN A 249 21.63 36.11 -2.12
CA ASN A 249 21.69 36.63 -3.47
C ASN A 249 22.91 37.56 -3.61
N PRO A 250 23.85 37.28 -4.53
CA PRO A 250 25.09 38.04 -4.66
C PRO A 250 24.88 39.51 -5.08
N LYS A 251 23.74 39.86 -5.69
CA LYS A 251 23.49 41.23 -6.18
C LYS A 251 22.90 42.17 -5.13
N ASN A 252 21.97 41.70 -4.30
CA ASN A 252 21.24 42.56 -3.34
C ASN A 252 21.43 42.15 -1.88
N LYS A 253 22.24 41.12 -1.59
CA LYS A 253 22.49 40.55 -0.25
C LYS A 253 21.23 40.00 0.46
N ASN A 254 20.09 39.88 -0.22
CA ASN A 254 18.88 39.30 0.35
C ASN A 254 19.02 37.78 0.51
N GLU A 255 18.33 37.23 1.50
CA GLU A 255 18.26 35.78 1.74
C GLU A 255 17.09 35.16 0.98
N ASN A 256 17.37 34.12 0.20
CA ASN A 256 16.40 33.29 -0.50
C ASN A 256 16.29 31.94 0.21
N ILE A 257 15.07 31.48 0.47
CA ILE A 257 14.81 30.15 1.01
C ILE A 257 14.46 29.21 -0.15
N ILE A 258 15.25 28.16 -0.32
CA ILE A 258 15.05 27.12 -1.33
C ILE A 258 14.59 25.85 -0.64
N ILE A 259 13.37 25.42 -0.94
CA ILE A 259 12.82 24.15 -0.46
C ILE A 259 13.22 23.05 -1.45
N LYS A 260 14.07 22.11 -1.02
CA LYS A 260 14.57 21.02 -1.86
C LYS A 260 13.68 19.78 -1.82
N GLU A 261 13.17 19.44 -0.64
CA GLU A 261 12.40 18.21 -0.40
C GLU A 261 11.20 18.52 0.48
N LEU A 262 10.06 17.93 0.13
CA LEU A 262 8.81 18.09 0.87
C LEU A 262 8.57 16.89 1.81
N PRO A 263 7.89 17.12 2.95
CA PRO A 263 7.42 16.03 3.79
C PRO A 263 6.49 15.07 3.03
N TYR A 264 6.43 13.82 3.49
CA TYR A 264 5.62 12.78 2.87
C TYR A 264 4.13 13.15 2.86
N GLN A 265 3.45 12.90 1.74
CA GLN A 265 2.03 13.22 1.50
C GLN A 265 1.66 14.71 1.59
N VAL A 266 2.62 15.63 1.37
CA VAL A 266 2.35 17.06 1.22
C VAL A 266 2.26 17.45 -0.26
N ASN A 267 1.19 18.14 -0.64
CA ASN A 267 1.03 18.70 -1.98
C ASN A 267 1.81 20.03 -2.09
N LYS A 268 2.63 20.17 -3.14
CA LYS A 268 3.42 21.37 -3.41
C LYS A 268 2.56 22.63 -3.64
N LEU A 269 1.41 22.52 -4.30
CA LEU A 269 0.53 23.67 -4.60
C LEU A 269 -0.31 24.12 -3.40
N CYS A 270 -0.40 23.30 -2.35
CA CYS A 270 -1.10 23.66 -1.12
C CYS A 270 -0.19 24.37 -0.09
N LEU A 271 1.09 24.57 -0.42
CA LEU A 271 2.05 25.37 0.34
C LEU A 271 2.07 26.82 -0.17
#